data_AF-A0A534CCD5-F1
#
_entry.id   AF-A0A534CCD5-F1
#
_cell.length_a   1.000
_cell.length_b   1.000
_cell.length_c   1.000
_cell.angle_alpha   90.00
_cell.angle_beta   90.00
_cell.angle_gamma   90.00
#
_symmetry.space_group_name_H-M   'P 1'
#
loop_
_entity.id
_entity.type
_entity.pdbx_description
1 polymer ?
#
loop_
_entity_poly.entity_id
_entity_poly.type
_entity_poly.pdbx_seq_one_letter_code
_entity_poly.pdbx_strand_id
1 'polypeptide(L)'
;MLVVAIVALGVNGIYQVVRKPTELFFPVSGTLYKTPPETWREYSPIFRRYATGTITPELLAALAQVEGSGNPLVRTYWRWSWALKPFELYRPASSAVGMYQITDGTFAEARHYCIHGHVLVREGAWNDWRACWFNALYWRVVPSDAVELTSAYLDLKVSAILGRLRVTRATPAQQHHLAAAVHLCGAGAGTTYVRQGFRFTDTQRCGDQDPRAYLGRVDAMQAVFARLAAAEEAGGGRRDSQ
;
A
#
# COMPACT_ATOMS: atom_id res chain seq x y z
N MET A 1 -12.48 36.75 19.43
CA MET A 1 -12.69 35.28 19.41
C MET A 1 -12.89 34.75 18.00
N LEU A 2 -13.96 35.14 17.28
CA LEU A 2 -14.25 34.62 15.92
C LEU A 2 -13.16 34.93 14.88
N VAL A 3 -12.66 36.16 14.83
CA VAL A 3 -11.61 36.58 13.88
C VAL A 3 -10.31 35.82 14.13
N VAL A 4 -9.93 35.62 15.39
CA VAL A 4 -8.73 34.85 15.76
C VAL A 4 -8.88 33.37 15.38
N ALA A 5 -10.07 32.79 15.56
CA ALA A 5 -10.36 31.42 15.13
C ALA A 5 -10.31 31.27 13.60
N ILE A 6 -10.87 32.22 12.86
CA ILE A 6 -10.84 32.23 11.39
C ILE A 6 -9.41 32.37 10.86
N VAL A 7 -8.62 33.28 11.43
CA VAL A 7 -7.22 33.46 11.05
C VAL A 7 -6.40 32.22 11.40
N ALA A 8 -6.60 31.61 12.57
CA ALA A 8 -5.93 30.38 12.95
C ALA A 8 -6.28 29.21 12.02
N LEU A 9 -7.56 29.07 11.63
CA LEU A 9 -8.01 28.08 10.66
C LEU A 9 -7.45 28.34 9.26
N GLY A 10 -7.37 29.60 8.83
CA GLY A 10 -6.79 29.99 7.54
C GLY A 10 -5.29 29.71 7.46
N VAL A 11 -4.53 30.11 8.49
CA VAL A 11 -3.09 29.84 8.59
C VAL A 11 -2.82 28.34 8.69
N ASN A 12 -3.61 27.60 9.48
CA ASN A 12 -3.55 26.14 9.54
C ASN A 12 -3.87 25.49 8.18
N GLY A 13 -4.88 26.00 7.47
CA GLY A 13 -5.25 25.55 6.13
C GLY A 13 -4.10 25.74 5.14
N ILE A 14 -3.51 26.94 5.08
CA ILE A 14 -2.36 27.23 4.21
C ILE A 14 -1.17 26.34 4.58
N TYR A 15 -0.87 26.21 5.87
CA TYR A 15 0.21 25.36 6.36
C TYR A 15 0.03 23.89 5.96
N GLN A 16 -1.19 23.35 6.09
CA GLN A 16 -1.50 21.98 5.69
C GLN A 16 -1.49 21.80 4.17
N VAL A 17 -1.97 22.79 3.40
CA VAL A 17 -1.90 22.76 1.92
C VAL A 17 -0.45 22.76 1.43
N VAL A 18 0.42 23.56 2.04
CA VAL A 18 1.86 23.58 1.70
C VAL A 18 2.53 22.26 2.06
N ARG A 19 2.18 21.65 3.20
CA ARG A 19 2.71 20.34 3.61
C ARG A 19 2.09 19.16 2.85
N LYS A 20 0.87 19.31 2.35
CA LYS A 20 0.05 18.26 1.73
C LYS A 20 -0.72 18.85 0.54
N PRO A 21 -0.04 19.15 -0.58
CA PRO A 21 -0.65 19.82 -1.75
C PRO A 21 -1.79 19.02 -2.37
N THR A 22 -1.86 17.73 -2.07
CA THR A 22 -2.94 16.88 -2.52
C THR A 22 -4.31 17.35 -1.96
N GLU A 23 -4.39 18.04 -0.81
CA GLU A 23 -5.66 18.53 -0.17
C GLU A 23 -6.55 19.38 -1.09
N LEU A 24 -5.99 19.98 -2.14
CA LEU A 24 -6.73 20.77 -3.13
C LEU A 24 -7.61 19.93 -4.07
N PHE A 25 -7.39 18.62 -4.18
CA PHE A 25 -8.12 17.74 -5.12
C PHE A 25 -9.35 17.05 -4.50
N PHE A 26 -9.79 17.47 -3.30
CA PHE A 26 -10.97 16.95 -2.60
C PHE A 26 -12.24 16.79 -3.47
N PRO A 27 -12.57 17.72 -4.40
CA PRO A 27 -13.80 17.59 -5.19
C PRO A 27 -13.80 16.44 -6.21
N VAL A 28 -12.64 15.86 -6.54
CA VAL A 28 -12.47 14.88 -7.65
C VAL A 28 -12.10 13.48 -7.14
N SER A 29 -11.85 13.32 -5.83
CA SER A 29 -11.41 12.02 -5.29
C SER A 29 -12.49 10.94 -5.40
N GLY A 30 -13.78 11.29 -5.32
CA GLY A 30 -14.87 10.29 -5.38
C GLY A 30 -15.07 9.64 -6.75
N THR A 31 -14.69 10.32 -7.83
CA THR A 31 -14.87 9.82 -9.21
C THR A 31 -13.78 8.85 -9.63
N LEU A 32 -12.74 8.67 -8.81
CA LEU A 32 -11.58 7.82 -9.08
C LEU A 32 -11.68 6.43 -8.44
N TYR A 33 -12.79 6.14 -7.74
CA TYR A 33 -13.06 4.78 -7.27
C TYR A 33 -13.29 3.85 -8.45
N LYS A 34 -12.72 2.67 -8.36
CA LYS A 34 -12.78 1.63 -9.38
C LYS A 34 -13.39 0.37 -8.82
N THR A 35 -14.21 -0.28 -9.63
CA THR A 35 -14.60 -1.67 -9.40
C THR A 35 -13.40 -2.61 -9.63
N PRO A 36 -13.40 -3.84 -9.08
CA PRO A 36 -12.29 -4.77 -9.29
C PRO A 36 -11.95 -5.01 -10.77
N PRO A 37 -12.91 -5.19 -11.71
CA PRO A 37 -12.59 -5.32 -13.13
C PRO A 37 -11.93 -4.07 -13.74
N GLU A 38 -12.31 -2.87 -13.30
CA GLU A 38 -11.70 -1.61 -13.75
C GLU A 38 -10.27 -1.46 -13.21
N THR A 39 -10.06 -1.75 -11.93
CA THR A 39 -8.74 -1.80 -11.29
C THR A 39 -7.82 -2.77 -12.03
N TRP A 40 -8.30 -3.96 -12.37
CA TRP A 40 -7.50 -4.94 -13.12
C TRP A 40 -7.17 -4.42 -14.51
N ARG A 41 -8.17 -3.96 -15.27
CA ARG A 41 -7.97 -3.49 -16.65
C ARG A 41 -6.98 -2.33 -16.74
N GLU A 42 -7.00 -1.42 -15.77
CA GLU A 42 -6.14 -0.23 -15.78
C GLU A 42 -4.73 -0.53 -15.25
N TYR A 43 -4.61 -1.32 -14.18
CA TYR A 43 -3.35 -1.46 -13.45
C TYR A 43 -2.70 -2.84 -13.55
N SER A 44 -3.32 -3.85 -14.18
CA SER A 44 -2.69 -5.17 -14.36
C SER A 44 -1.28 -5.10 -14.98
N PRO A 45 -0.95 -4.20 -15.93
CA PRO A 45 0.41 -4.14 -16.46
C PRO A 45 1.45 -3.75 -15.41
N ILE A 46 1.12 -2.82 -14.51
CA ILE A 46 2.03 -2.39 -13.44
C ILE A 46 2.06 -3.39 -12.28
N PHE A 47 0.94 -4.05 -11.96
CA PHE A 47 0.93 -5.16 -10.99
C PHE A 47 1.82 -6.31 -11.46
N ARG A 48 1.75 -6.68 -12.74
CA ARG A 48 2.61 -7.71 -13.34
C ARG A 48 4.08 -7.26 -13.37
N ARG A 49 4.35 -6.03 -13.82
CA ARG A 49 5.72 -5.48 -13.90
C ARG A 49 6.47 -5.51 -12.56
N TYR A 50 5.77 -5.17 -11.48
CA TYR A 50 6.39 -5.00 -10.17
C TYR A 50 6.13 -6.14 -9.19
N ALA A 51 5.50 -7.23 -9.64
CA ALA A 51 5.39 -8.43 -8.83
C ALA A 51 6.77 -9.06 -8.55
N THR A 52 6.92 -9.72 -7.40
CA THR A 52 8.09 -10.52 -7.05
C THR A 52 7.70 -11.99 -6.92
N GLY A 53 8.66 -12.86 -6.61
CA GLY A 53 8.36 -14.27 -6.28
C GLY A 53 7.45 -14.45 -5.06
N THR A 54 7.38 -13.45 -4.17
CA THR A 54 6.56 -13.47 -2.94
C THR A 54 5.33 -12.57 -3.05
N ILE A 55 5.42 -11.45 -3.79
CA ILE A 55 4.35 -10.47 -3.92
C ILE A 55 3.73 -10.58 -5.32
N THR A 56 2.62 -11.31 -5.44
CA THR A 56 2.00 -11.56 -6.76
C THR A 56 1.16 -10.38 -7.27
N PRO A 57 0.87 -10.32 -8.58
CA PRO A 57 0.01 -9.28 -9.15
C PRO A 57 -1.38 -9.23 -8.49
N GLU A 58 -1.95 -10.39 -8.16
CA GLU A 58 -3.27 -10.50 -7.54
C GLU A 58 -3.26 -10.00 -6.10
N LEU A 59 -2.17 -10.23 -5.36
CA LEU A 59 -2.00 -9.66 -4.01
C LEU A 59 -1.90 -8.13 -4.09
N LEU A 60 -1.12 -7.59 -5.03
CA LEU A 60 -1.02 -6.13 -5.25
C LEU A 60 -2.37 -5.52 -5.61
N ALA A 61 -3.14 -6.17 -6.50
CA ALA A 61 -4.47 -5.72 -6.88
C ALA A 61 -5.46 -5.79 -5.71
N ALA A 62 -5.40 -6.88 -4.92
CA ALA A 62 -6.26 -7.08 -3.76
C ALA A 62 -6.04 -6.02 -2.68
N LEU A 63 -4.77 -5.74 -2.34
CA LEU A 63 -4.43 -4.68 -1.40
C LEU A 63 -4.92 -3.32 -1.92
N ALA A 64 -4.68 -2.99 -3.19
CA ALA A 64 -5.13 -1.74 -3.79
C ALA A 64 -6.65 -1.56 -3.72
N GLN A 65 -7.40 -2.65 -3.90
CA GLN A 65 -8.86 -2.64 -3.88
C GLN A 65 -9.40 -2.56 -2.44
N VAL A 66 -8.83 -3.33 -1.50
CA VAL A 66 -9.28 -3.34 -0.10
C VAL A 66 -8.97 -2.02 0.60
N GLU A 67 -7.83 -1.40 0.32
CA GLU A 67 -7.39 -0.17 0.98
C GLU A 67 -8.00 1.10 0.36
N GLY A 68 -8.11 1.14 -0.97
CA GLY A 68 -8.46 2.36 -1.67
C GLY A 68 -9.47 2.20 -2.79
N SER A 69 -10.01 0.99 -3.02
CA SER A 69 -10.86 0.69 -4.18
C SER A 69 -10.24 1.16 -5.51
N GLY A 70 -8.92 0.94 -5.67
CA GLY A 70 -8.17 1.33 -6.88
C GLY A 70 -7.98 2.85 -7.07
N ASN A 71 -8.35 3.66 -6.08
CA ASN A 71 -8.26 5.11 -6.15
C ASN A 71 -6.87 5.62 -5.71
N PRO A 72 -6.06 6.21 -6.61
CA PRO A 72 -4.71 6.63 -6.28
C PRO A 72 -4.64 7.92 -5.45
N LEU A 73 -5.77 8.63 -5.26
CA LEU A 73 -5.83 9.89 -4.52
C LEU A 73 -6.58 9.78 -3.19
N VAL A 74 -7.14 8.60 -2.88
CA VAL A 74 -7.94 8.37 -1.67
C VAL A 74 -7.14 8.64 -0.40
N ARG A 75 -7.82 9.15 0.62
CA ARG A 75 -7.22 9.46 1.92
C ARG A 75 -8.07 8.91 3.05
N THR A 76 -7.42 8.76 4.18
CA THR A 76 -8.06 8.55 5.47
C THR A 76 -8.95 9.73 5.88
N TYR A 77 -9.96 9.45 6.69
CA TYR A 77 -10.89 10.44 7.23
C TYR A 77 -10.17 11.45 8.14
N TRP A 78 -10.76 12.62 8.29
CA TRP A 78 -10.27 13.67 9.17
C TRP A 78 -10.74 13.44 10.60
N ARG A 79 -9.87 13.69 11.58
CA ARG A 79 -10.20 13.60 13.00
C ARG A 79 -9.72 14.83 13.78
N TRP A 80 -10.45 15.14 14.84
CA TRP A 80 -10.01 16.11 15.84
C TRP A 80 -8.83 15.54 16.63
N SER A 81 -7.79 16.35 16.81
CA SER A 81 -6.58 15.96 17.53
C SER A 81 -6.35 16.94 18.68
N TRP A 82 -6.54 16.44 19.91
CA TRP A 82 -6.35 17.20 21.16
C TRP A 82 -4.88 17.26 21.60
N ALA A 83 -3.93 17.21 20.67
CA ALA A 83 -2.52 17.43 20.98
C ALA A 83 -2.29 18.93 21.24
N LEU A 84 -1.50 19.28 22.27
CA LEU A 84 -1.11 20.65 22.66
C LEU A 84 -0.17 21.32 21.63
N LYS A 85 -0.52 21.26 20.34
CA LYS A 85 0.18 21.91 19.24
C LYS A 85 -0.82 22.76 18.46
N PRO A 86 -0.64 24.10 18.41
CA PRO A 86 -1.65 25.03 17.87
C PRO A 86 -2.04 24.82 16.40
N PHE A 87 -1.25 24.06 15.63
CA PHE A 87 -1.48 23.77 14.21
C PHE A 87 -1.89 22.30 13.92
N GLU A 88 -2.31 21.54 14.94
CA GLU A 88 -2.71 20.13 14.78
C GLU A 88 -4.15 19.85 15.26
N LEU A 89 -4.97 20.89 15.43
CA LEU A 89 -6.31 20.79 16.01
C LEU A 89 -7.27 19.93 15.17
N TYR A 90 -7.17 20.02 13.84
CA TYR A 90 -7.92 19.21 12.87
C TYR A 90 -6.97 18.73 11.78
N ARG A 91 -6.80 17.40 11.66
CA ARG A 91 -5.87 16.78 10.70
C ARG A 91 -6.38 15.40 10.25
N PRO A 92 -5.90 14.88 9.12
CA PRO A 92 -6.15 13.49 8.74
C PRO A 92 -5.77 12.52 9.86
N ALA A 93 -6.55 11.45 10.05
CA ALA A 93 -6.32 10.47 11.11
C ALA A 93 -4.94 9.79 11.00
N SER A 94 -4.39 9.73 9.78
CA SER A 94 -3.05 9.24 9.42
C SER A 94 -2.46 10.04 8.25
N SER A 95 -1.16 9.89 7.97
CA SER A 95 -0.54 10.37 6.71
C SER A 95 -0.69 9.40 5.54
N ALA A 96 -1.47 8.34 5.73
CA ALA A 96 -1.85 7.38 4.71
C ALA A 96 -2.57 8.05 3.52
N VAL A 97 -2.07 7.79 2.31
CA VAL A 97 -2.63 8.29 1.05
C VAL A 97 -2.53 7.24 -0.07
N GLY A 98 -3.42 7.37 -1.05
CA GLY A 98 -3.43 6.59 -2.27
C GLY A 98 -3.96 5.17 -2.09
N MET A 99 -3.92 4.41 -3.18
CA MET A 99 -4.62 3.12 -3.26
C MET A 99 -4.07 2.05 -2.30
N TYR A 100 -2.89 2.28 -1.72
CA TYR A 100 -2.25 1.43 -0.71
C TYR A 100 -2.12 2.11 0.66
N GLN A 101 -2.76 3.27 0.86
CA GLN A 101 -2.72 4.00 2.13
C GLN A 101 -1.30 4.19 2.71
N ILE A 102 -0.32 4.48 1.84
CA ILE A 102 1.10 4.56 2.21
C ILE A 102 1.33 5.78 3.11
N THR A 103 1.84 5.54 4.32
CA THR A 103 2.18 6.61 5.27
C THR A 103 3.49 7.30 4.91
N ASP A 104 3.73 8.49 5.46
CA ASP A 104 5.01 9.20 5.27
C ASP A 104 6.22 8.36 5.73
N GLY A 105 6.08 7.63 6.85
CA GLY A 105 7.14 6.77 7.38
C GLY A 105 7.41 5.56 6.49
N THR A 106 6.35 4.88 6.04
CA THR A 106 6.46 3.77 5.08
C THR A 106 7.11 4.24 3.79
N PHE A 107 6.72 5.41 3.27
CA PHE A 107 7.31 5.98 2.06
C PHE A 107 8.79 6.30 2.23
N ALA A 108 9.17 6.91 3.35
CA ALA A 108 10.56 7.22 3.65
C ALA A 108 11.44 5.95 3.69
N GLU A 109 10.91 4.83 4.17
CA GLU A 109 11.63 3.55 4.15
C GLU A 109 11.61 2.88 2.76
N ALA A 110 10.43 2.77 2.15
CA ALA A 110 10.20 1.99 0.94
C ALA A 110 10.95 2.56 -0.27
N ARG A 111 11.11 3.89 -0.35
CA ARG A 111 11.79 4.54 -1.47
C ARG A 111 13.26 4.12 -1.63
N HIS A 112 13.88 3.55 -0.60
CA HIS A 112 15.26 3.05 -0.71
C HIS A 112 15.38 1.75 -1.51
N TYR A 113 14.28 1.24 -2.08
CA TYR A 113 14.22 0.00 -2.83
C TYR A 113 13.33 0.14 -4.08
N CYS A 114 13.55 -0.72 -5.06
CA CYS A 114 12.70 -0.88 -6.24
C CYS A 114 12.75 -2.31 -6.77
N ILE A 115 11.96 -2.58 -7.81
CA ILE A 115 11.83 -3.91 -8.39
C ILE A 115 12.42 -3.91 -9.81
N HIS A 116 13.48 -4.70 -10.01
CA HIS A 116 14.04 -4.95 -11.34
C HIS A 116 13.86 -6.42 -11.70
N GLY A 117 13.13 -6.69 -12.79
CA GLY A 117 12.95 -8.07 -13.28
C GLY A 117 12.38 -9.02 -12.22
N HIS A 118 11.38 -8.56 -11.46
CA HIS A 118 10.75 -9.30 -10.35
C HIS A 118 11.63 -9.55 -9.12
N VAL A 119 12.75 -8.84 -9.00
CA VAL A 119 13.68 -8.94 -7.87
C VAL A 119 13.79 -7.61 -7.13
N LEU A 120 13.77 -7.69 -5.81
CA LEU A 120 14.02 -6.55 -4.92
C LEU A 120 15.47 -6.08 -5.03
N VAL A 121 15.64 -4.79 -5.29
CA VAL A 121 16.93 -4.12 -5.40
C VAL A 121 16.97 -2.95 -4.43
N ARG A 122 18.11 -2.77 -3.75
CA ARG A 122 18.36 -1.62 -2.88
C ARG A 122 18.98 -0.47 -3.68
N GLU A 123 18.73 0.76 -3.24
CA GLU A 123 19.52 1.91 -3.69
C GLU A 123 21.02 1.69 -3.48
N GLY A 124 21.81 2.24 -4.39
CA GLY A 124 23.26 2.03 -4.43
C GLY A 124 23.99 3.22 -5.01
N ALA A 125 25.29 3.06 -5.23
CA ALA A 125 26.11 4.12 -5.81
C ALA A 125 25.63 4.47 -7.23
N TRP A 126 25.87 5.72 -7.63
CA TRP A 126 25.47 6.25 -8.95
C TRP A 126 26.13 5.54 -10.14
N ASN A 127 27.16 4.72 -9.91
CA ASN A 127 27.86 3.94 -10.93
C ASN A 127 27.45 2.46 -10.96
N ASP A 128 26.60 2.00 -10.02
CA ASP A 128 26.01 0.66 -10.05
C ASP A 128 24.67 0.69 -10.82
N TRP A 129 24.73 0.43 -12.11
CA TRP A 129 23.57 0.42 -13.02
C TRP A 129 22.51 -0.65 -12.69
N ARG A 130 22.82 -1.60 -11.79
CA ARG A 130 21.85 -2.58 -11.28
C ARG A 130 21.17 -2.12 -10.00
N ALA A 131 21.63 -1.02 -9.41
CA ALA A 131 21.06 -0.49 -8.18
C ALA A 131 19.80 0.33 -8.45
N CYS A 132 19.04 0.55 -7.37
CA CYS A 132 17.83 1.35 -7.45
C CYS A 132 18.15 2.84 -7.59
N TRP A 133 17.80 3.44 -8.73
CA TRP A 133 18.02 4.87 -9.01
C TRP A 133 16.72 5.63 -9.22
N PHE A 134 16.79 6.96 -9.17
CA PHE A 134 15.65 7.89 -9.36
C PHE A 134 14.50 7.76 -8.35
N ASN A 135 14.69 7.02 -7.26
CA ASN A 135 13.78 6.95 -6.12
C ASN A 135 13.49 8.31 -5.43
N ALA A 136 14.32 9.33 -5.71
CA ALA A 136 14.05 10.73 -5.40
C ALA A 136 12.69 11.22 -5.97
N LEU A 137 12.29 10.66 -7.12
CA LEU A 137 11.14 11.08 -7.91
C LEU A 137 9.85 10.30 -7.60
N TYR A 138 9.85 9.36 -6.64
CA TYR A 138 8.64 8.61 -6.32
C TYR A 138 7.53 9.47 -5.72
N TRP A 139 6.29 9.21 -6.12
CA TRP A 139 5.09 9.81 -5.56
C TRP A 139 4.05 8.75 -5.17
N ARG A 140 3.59 8.77 -3.91
CA ARG A 140 2.57 7.83 -3.38
C ARG A 140 1.23 7.83 -4.12
N VAL A 141 0.96 8.89 -4.87
CA VAL A 141 -0.28 9.10 -5.62
C VAL A 141 -0.17 8.72 -7.10
N VAL A 142 1.03 8.40 -7.58
CA VAL A 142 1.24 7.88 -8.93
C VAL A 142 1.10 6.36 -8.85
N PRO A 143 0.18 5.72 -9.62
CA PRO A 143 -0.08 4.30 -9.50
C PRO A 143 1.17 3.41 -9.66
N SER A 144 2.02 3.67 -10.67
CA SER A 144 3.25 2.89 -10.88
C SER A 144 4.14 2.89 -9.65
N ASP A 145 4.41 4.08 -9.11
CA ASP A 145 5.27 4.30 -7.96
C ASP A 145 4.67 3.64 -6.73
N ALA A 146 3.36 3.80 -6.51
CA ALA A 146 2.66 3.24 -5.37
C ALA A 146 2.68 1.69 -5.39
N VAL A 147 2.54 1.07 -6.57
CA VAL A 147 2.67 -0.39 -6.75
C VAL A 147 4.10 -0.84 -6.45
N GLU A 148 5.09 -0.19 -7.04
CA GLU A 148 6.50 -0.55 -6.88
C GLU A 148 6.96 -0.40 -5.43
N LEU A 149 6.64 0.73 -4.79
CA LEU A 149 6.93 0.98 -3.37
C LEU A 149 6.30 -0.08 -2.47
N THR A 150 5.04 -0.43 -2.72
CA THR A 150 4.32 -1.42 -1.91
C THR A 150 4.92 -2.81 -2.10
N SER A 151 5.20 -3.19 -3.35
CA SER A 151 5.82 -4.48 -3.67
C SER A 151 7.19 -4.62 -3.01
N ALA A 152 8.08 -3.63 -3.23
CA ALA A 152 9.42 -3.63 -2.67
C ALA A 152 9.43 -3.65 -1.14
N TYR A 153 8.57 -2.84 -0.51
CA TYR A 153 8.46 -2.81 0.95
C TYR A 153 7.98 -4.15 1.52
N LEU A 154 6.93 -4.74 0.96
CA LEU A 154 6.38 -6.00 1.47
C LEU A 154 7.32 -7.18 1.24
N ASP A 155 7.95 -7.26 0.07
CA ASP A 155 8.95 -8.28 -0.25
C ASP A 155 10.13 -8.25 0.72
N LEU A 156 10.66 -7.03 0.98
CA LEU A 156 11.72 -6.80 1.96
C LEU A 156 11.32 -7.28 3.35
N LYS A 157 10.14 -6.87 3.84
CA LYS A 157 9.71 -7.18 5.21
C LYS A 157 9.38 -8.66 5.38
N VAL A 158 8.70 -9.28 4.43
CA VAL A 158 8.39 -10.71 4.45
C VAL A 158 9.69 -11.52 4.50
N SER A 159 10.62 -11.24 3.58
CA SER A 159 11.91 -11.92 3.52
C SER A 159 12.73 -11.73 4.79
N ALA A 160 12.79 -10.50 5.32
CA ALA A 160 13.50 -10.20 6.56
C ALA A 160 12.91 -10.92 7.77
N ILE A 161 11.57 -10.98 7.90
CA ILE A 161 10.90 -11.64 9.02
C ILE A 161 11.11 -13.15 8.95
N LEU A 162 10.86 -13.77 7.80
CA LEU A 162 11.02 -15.22 7.62
C LEU A 162 12.48 -15.65 7.80
N GLY A 163 13.42 -14.89 7.24
CA GLY A 163 14.87 -15.13 7.40
C GLY A 163 15.32 -15.02 8.86
N ARG A 164 14.90 -13.96 9.57
CA ARG A 164 15.21 -13.77 10.99
C ARG A 164 14.66 -14.89 11.88
N LEU A 165 13.47 -15.40 11.55
CA LEU A 165 12.83 -16.49 12.30
C LEU A 165 13.21 -17.89 11.78
N ARG A 166 14.10 -17.97 10.77
CA ARG A 166 14.57 -19.21 10.13
C ARG A 166 13.43 -20.09 9.61
N VAL A 167 12.35 -19.47 9.13
CA VAL A 167 11.24 -20.18 8.50
C VAL A 167 11.59 -20.45 7.03
N THR A 168 11.92 -21.70 6.71
CA THR A 168 12.38 -22.09 5.37
C THR A 168 11.27 -22.65 4.47
N ARG A 169 10.10 -23.00 5.03
CA ARG A 169 8.98 -23.62 4.30
C ARG A 169 7.65 -22.89 4.54
N ALA A 170 7.63 -21.57 4.39
CA ALA A 170 6.37 -20.83 4.38
C ALA A 170 5.63 -21.08 3.05
N THR A 171 4.35 -21.43 3.11
CA THR A 171 3.52 -21.59 1.91
C THR A 171 3.27 -20.23 1.23
N PRO A 172 2.92 -20.19 -0.07
CA PRO A 172 2.56 -18.93 -0.73
C PRO A 172 1.44 -18.18 0.00
N ALA A 173 0.42 -18.90 0.48
CA ALA A 173 -0.66 -18.31 1.28
C ALA A 173 -0.14 -17.67 2.58
N GLN A 174 0.77 -18.34 3.29
CA GLN A 174 1.39 -17.78 4.50
C GLN A 174 2.24 -16.54 4.21
N GLN A 175 2.92 -16.50 3.06
CA GLN A 175 3.68 -15.33 2.63
C GLN A 175 2.76 -14.15 2.31
N HIS A 176 1.65 -14.39 1.59
CA HIS A 176 0.66 -13.35 1.27
C HIS A 176 -0.03 -12.83 2.54
N HIS A 177 -0.39 -13.71 3.48
CA HIS A 177 -0.94 -13.31 4.77
C HIS A 177 0.05 -12.51 5.60
N LEU A 178 1.33 -12.90 5.59
CA LEU A 178 2.37 -12.11 6.25
C LEU A 178 2.52 -10.73 5.59
N ALA A 179 2.52 -10.64 4.27
CA ALA A 179 2.57 -9.37 3.55
C ALA A 179 1.38 -8.48 3.91
N ALA A 180 0.15 -9.01 3.88
CA ALA A 180 -1.06 -8.30 4.25
C ALA A 180 -1.07 -7.89 5.75
N ALA A 181 -0.57 -8.75 6.64
CA ALA A 181 -0.40 -8.43 8.06
C ALA A 181 0.62 -7.30 8.28
N VAL A 182 1.74 -7.31 7.56
CA VAL A 182 2.75 -6.25 7.61
C VAL A 182 2.20 -4.95 7.03
N HIS A 183 1.40 -5.02 5.97
CA HIS A 183 0.74 -3.87 5.37
C HIS A 183 -0.18 -3.17 6.36
N LEU A 184 -1.07 -3.93 7.00
CA LEU A 184 -2.05 -3.40 7.95
C LEU A 184 -1.41 -2.97 9.28
N CYS A 185 -0.58 -3.83 9.85
CA CYS A 185 -0.17 -3.77 11.26
C CYS A 185 1.30 -3.38 11.47
N GLY A 186 2.10 -3.33 10.39
CA GLY A 186 3.53 -3.13 10.44
C GLY A 186 4.34 -4.42 10.73
N ALA A 187 5.66 -4.31 10.53
CA ALA A 187 6.59 -5.44 10.60
C ALA A 187 6.69 -6.10 12.00
N GLY A 188 6.49 -5.32 13.07
CA GLY A 188 6.52 -5.84 14.45
C GLY A 188 5.37 -6.83 14.70
N ALA A 189 4.15 -6.46 14.32
CA ALA A 189 2.99 -7.34 14.41
C ALA A 189 3.13 -8.55 13.47
N GLY A 190 3.65 -8.35 12.25
CA GLY A 190 3.98 -9.46 11.34
C GLY A 190 4.97 -10.46 11.94
N THR A 191 5.98 -10.00 12.66
CA THR A 191 6.93 -10.87 13.37
C THR A 191 6.23 -11.70 14.45
N THR A 192 5.35 -11.07 15.24
CA THR A 192 4.54 -11.76 16.25
C THR A 192 3.61 -12.80 15.62
N TYR A 193 2.95 -12.44 14.52
CA TYR A 193 2.07 -13.33 13.76
C TYR A 193 2.79 -14.61 13.30
N VAL A 194 4.02 -14.49 12.78
CA VAL A 194 4.83 -15.67 12.40
C VAL A 194 5.25 -16.49 13.63
N ARG A 195 5.66 -15.84 14.73
CA ARG A 195 6.00 -16.54 15.99
C ARG A 195 4.82 -17.32 16.56
N GLN A 196 3.60 -16.85 16.30
CA GLN A 196 2.34 -17.51 16.69
C GLN A 196 1.90 -18.58 15.67
N GLY A 197 2.75 -18.96 14.72
CA GLY A 197 2.44 -20.00 13.74
C GLY A 197 1.50 -19.52 12.63
N PHE A 198 1.65 -18.26 12.20
CA PHE A 198 0.78 -17.61 11.20
C PHE A 198 -0.67 -17.49 11.67
N ARG A 199 -0.86 -17.06 12.93
CA ARG A 199 -2.18 -16.85 13.53
C ARG A 199 -2.20 -15.57 14.36
N PHE A 200 -3.33 -14.87 14.31
CA PHE A 200 -3.66 -13.81 15.25
C PHE A 200 -4.54 -14.35 16.37
N THR A 201 -4.33 -13.91 17.61
CA THR A 201 -5.21 -14.19 18.76
C THR A 201 -6.47 -13.35 18.68
N ASP A 202 -7.60 -13.84 19.18
CA ASP A 202 -8.91 -13.18 19.05
C ASP A 202 -8.95 -11.74 19.57
N THR A 203 -8.07 -11.41 20.52
CA THR A 203 -7.94 -10.08 21.13
C THR A 203 -7.00 -9.11 20.39
N GLN A 204 -6.17 -9.58 19.46
CA GLN A 204 -5.23 -8.72 18.75
C GLN A 204 -5.95 -7.72 17.83
N ARG A 205 -5.46 -6.48 17.83
CA ARG A 205 -5.97 -5.36 17.04
C ARG A 205 -4.82 -4.61 16.37
N CYS A 206 -5.08 -4.04 15.20
CA CYS A 206 -4.15 -3.17 14.49
C CYS A 206 -4.79 -1.79 14.34
N GLY A 207 -4.55 -0.93 15.33
CA GLY A 207 -5.39 0.25 15.56
C GLY A 207 -6.82 -0.19 15.85
N ASP A 208 -7.78 0.36 15.11
CA ASP A 208 -9.20 0.00 15.24
C ASP A 208 -9.61 -1.21 14.38
N GLN A 209 -8.68 -1.79 13.62
CA GLN A 209 -8.97 -2.89 12.70
C GLN A 209 -8.80 -4.27 13.34
N ASP A 210 -9.71 -5.19 12.99
CA ASP A 210 -9.52 -6.63 13.19
C ASP A 210 -8.61 -7.19 12.08
N PRO A 211 -7.39 -7.65 12.39
CA PRO A 211 -6.47 -8.16 11.38
C PRO A 211 -6.98 -9.44 10.71
N ARG A 212 -7.76 -10.30 11.38
CA ARG A 212 -8.32 -11.52 10.76
C ARG A 212 -9.37 -11.17 9.72
N ALA A 213 -10.27 -10.25 10.08
CA ALA A 213 -11.29 -9.78 9.16
C ALA A 213 -10.66 -9.09 7.94
N TYR A 214 -9.57 -8.36 8.15
CA TYR A 214 -8.79 -7.77 7.07
C TYR A 214 -8.16 -8.84 6.15
N LEU A 215 -7.44 -9.83 6.71
CA LEU A 215 -6.87 -10.92 5.92
C LEU A 215 -7.94 -11.67 5.10
N GLY A 216 -9.11 -11.94 5.68
CA GLY A 216 -10.21 -12.57 4.95
C GLY A 216 -10.74 -11.73 3.78
N ARG A 217 -10.78 -10.39 3.91
CA ARG A 217 -11.13 -9.50 2.78
C ARG A 217 -10.08 -9.53 1.69
N VAL A 218 -8.80 -9.56 2.05
CA VAL A 218 -7.69 -9.64 1.09
C VAL A 218 -7.73 -10.98 0.33
N ASP A 219 -7.94 -12.10 1.01
CA ASP A 219 -8.07 -13.42 0.38
C ASP A 219 -9.23 -13.48 -0.61
N ALA A 220 -10.41 -13.00 -0.20
CA ALA A 220 -11.58 -12.95 -1.06
C ALA A 220 -11.32 -12.10 -2.31
N MET A 221 -10.63 -10.97 -2.15
CA MET A 221 -10.31 -10.08 -3.26
C MET A 221 -9.22 -10.63 -4.18
N GLN A 222 -8.20 -11.30 -3.64
CA GLN A 222 -7.21 -12.03 -4.45
C GLN A 222 -7.89 -13.08 -5.35
N ALA A 223 -8.88 -13.81 -4.81
CA ALA A 223 -9.62 -14.78 -5.61
C ALA A 223 -10.41 -14.14 -6.76
N VAL A 224 -10.93 -12.92 -6.57
CA VAL A 224 -11.57 -12.14 -7.65
C VAL A 224 -10.55 -11.80 -8.74
N PHE A 225 -9.39 -11.26 -8.36
CA PHE A 225 -8.37 -10.88 -9.34
C PHE A 225 -7.74 -12.08 -10.06
N ALA A 226 -7.58 -13.22 -9.38
CA ALA A 226 -7.14 -14.47 -10.01
C ALA A 226 -8.11 -14.92 -11.13
N ARG A 227 -9.42 -14.77 -10.92
CA ARG A 227 -10.43 -15.07 -11.97
C ARG A 227 -10.36 -14.08 -13.14
N LEU A 228 -10.13 -12.80 -12.86
CA LEU A 228 -9.97 -11.78 -13.89
C LEU A 228 -8.71 -12.02 -14.74
N ALA A 229 -7.59 -12.37 -14.10
CA ALA A 229 -6.35 -12.74 -14.77
C ALA A 229 -6.54 -13.94 -15.70
N ALA A 230 -7.17 -15.01 -15.21
CA ALA A 230 -7.44 -16.21 -16.00
C ALA A 230 -8.38 -15.93 -17.20
N ALA A 231 -9.39 -15.07 -17.02
CA ALA A 231 -10.30 -14.68 -18.09
C ALA A 231 -9.60 -13.83 -19.18
N GLU A 232 -8.69 -12.95 -18.79
CA GLU A 232 -7.85 -12.15 -19.70
C GLU A 232 -6.94 -13.05 -20.55
N GLU A 233 -6.27 -14.02 -19.92
CA GLU A 233 -5.38 -14.97 -20.59
C GLU A 233 -6.15 -15.88 -21.57
N ALA A 234 -7.32 -16.38 -21.17
CA ALA A 234 -8.18 -17.16 -22.06
C ALA A 234 -8.74 -16.33 -23.24
N GLY A 235 -8.97 -15.03 -23.03
CA GLY A 235 -9.43 -14.10 -24.06
C GLY A 235 -8.32 -13.61 -25.01
N GLY A 236 -7.06 -13.59 -24.55
CA GLY A 236 -5.88 -13.29 -25.36
C GLY A 236 -5.55 -14.43 -26.33
N GLY A 237 -5.49 -15.67 -25.84
CA GLY A 237 -5.19 -16.83 -26.69
C GLY A 237 -6.22 -17.06 -27.81
N ARG A 238 -7.47 -16.60 -27.62
CA ARG A 238 -8.53 -16.67 -28.65
C ARG A 238 -8.41 -15.57 -29.72
N ARG A 239 -7.69 -14.49 -29.44
CA ARG A 239 -7.38 -13.41 -30.40
C ARG A 239 -6.14 -13.70 -31.24
N ASP A 240 -5.16 -14.42 -30.68
CA ASP A 240 -3.94 -14.80 -31.41
C ASP A 240 -4.13 -16.03 -32.32
N SER A 241 -5.31 -16.67 -32.28
CA SER A 241 -5.67 -17.84 -33.09
C SER A 241 -6.57 -17.52 -34.29
N GLN A 242 -6.80 -16.24 -34.59
CA GLN A 242 -7.55 -15.72 -35.75
C GLN A 242 -6.63 -14.87 -36.61
#